data_AF-A0A511YWP5-F1
#
_entry.id   AF-A0A511YWP5-F1
#
_cell.length_a   1.000
_cell.length_b   1.000
_cell.length_c   1.000
_cell.angle_alpha   90.00
_cell.angle_beta   90.00
_cell.angle_gamma   90.00
#
_symmetry.space_group_name_H-M   'P 1'
#
loop_
_entity.id
_entity.type
_entity.pdbx_description
1 polymer ?
#
loop_
_entity_poly.entity_id
_entity_poly.type
_entity_poly.pdbx_seq_one_letter_code
_entity_poly.pdbx_strand_id
1 'polypeptide(L)'
;MSSPVAPGRPASAWHVLGSVALGLVVGVVGTGVHRANDPWGLVLAYGTVLAAAVLTRAWGRARAMVAYTLALAAMVLAMGFVRPGGDVLITDEGIGYAWLAAPALVLVVAVLPARWFSDQPRVGRRDPEQPS
;
A
#
# COMPACT_ATOMS: atom_id res chain seq x y z
N MET A 1 -6.65 25.86 35.41
CA MET A 1 -7.43 25.89 34.15
C MET A 1 -6.85 24.83 33.23
N SER A 2 -7.50 23.67 33.12
CA SER A 2 -7.07 22.55 32.29
C SER A 2 -7.66 22.73 30.89
N SER A 3 -6.84 22.81 29.85
CA SER A 3 -7.32 22.81 28.46
C SER A 3 -7.98 21.47 28.15
N PRO A 4 -9.18 21.45 27.53
CA PRO A 4 -9.81 20.19 27.12
C PRO A 4 -8.95 19.51 26.05
N VAL A 5 -8.61 18.23 26.29
CA VAL A 5 -8.03 17.35 25.27
C VAL A 5 -9.11 17.13 24.21
N ALA A 6 -9.01 17.83 23.08
CA ALA A 6 -9.92 17.62 21.96
C ALA A 6 -9.81 16.15 21.48
N PRO A 7 -10.92 15.41 21.35
CA PRO A 7 -10.88 14.04 20.87
C PRO A 7 -10.28 14.00 19.45
N GLY A 8 -9.26 13.18 19.26
CA GLY A 8 -8.59 12.99 17.98
C GLY A 8 -9.59 12.55 16.90
N ARG A 9 -9.65 13.29 15.79
CA ARG A 9 -10.63 13.14 14.71
C ARG A 9 -10.67 11.72 14.09
N PRO A 10 -11.87 11.23 13.68
CA PRO A 10 -12.09 9.91 13.08
C PRO A 10 -11.43 9.70 11.72
N ALA A 11 -10.95 10.77 11.06
CA ALA A 11 -10.29 10.71 9.76
C ALA A 11 -9.08 9.77 9.73
N SER A 12 -8.36 9.61 10.85
CA SER A 12 -7.19 8.71 10.91
C SER A 12 -7.57 7.22 10.86
N ALA A 13 -8.68 6.84 11.51
CA ALA A 13 -9.16 5.46 11.52
C ALA A 13 -9.67 5.05 10.13
N TRP A 14 -10.37 5.96 9.44
CA TRP A 14 -10.86 5.70 8.08
C TRP A 14 -9.74 5.45 7.08
N HIS A 15 -8.64 6.20 7.13
CA HIS A 15 -7.48 5.93 6.27
C HIS A 15 -6.87 4.55 6.54
N VAL A 16 -6.79 4.14 7.81
CA VAL A 16 -6.29 2.81 8.18
C VAL A 16 -7.23 1.72 7.65
N LEU A 17 -8.53 1.84 7.90
CA LEU A 17 -9.53 0.86 7.44
C LEU A 17 -9.56 0.77 5.90
N GLY A 18 -9.54 1.91 5.21
CA GLY A 18 -9.46 1.95 3.75
C GLY A 18 -8.17 1.31 3.21
N SER A 19 -7.06 1.48 3.91
CA SER A 19 -5.77 0.86 3.55
C SER A 19 -5.78 -0.65 3.76
N VAL A 20 -6.40 -1.13 4.84
CA VAL A 20 -6.61 -2.57 5.05
C VAL A 20 -7.46 -3.14 3.91
N ALA A 21 -8.62 -2.55 3.64
CA ALA A 21 -9.51 -3.00 2.58
C ALA A 21 -8.80 -3.02 1.22
N LEU A 22 -8.03 -1.97 0.91
CA LEU A 22 -7.23 -1.90 -0.32
C LEU A 22 -6.18 -3.01 -0.38
N GLY A 23 -5.48 -3.29 0.73
CA GLY A 23 -4.50 -4.38 0.80
C GLY A 23 -5.11 -5.75 0.54
N LEU A 24 -6.29 -6.02 1.12
CA LEU A 24 -7.03 -7.25 0.88
C LEU A 24 -7.48 -7.37 -0.59
N VAL A 25 -8.08 -6.32 -1.15
CA VAL A 25 -8.55 -6.32 -2.55
C VAL A 25 -7.38 -6.51 -3.51
N VAL A 26 -6.28 -5.78 -3.33
CA VAL A 26 -5.08 -5.92 -4.16
C VAL A 26 -4.46 -7.32 -4.01
N GLY A 27 -4.46 -7.89 -2.80
CA GLY A 27 -4.01 -9.25 -2.57
C GLY A 27 -4.82 -10.28 -3.35
N VAL A 28 -6.16 -10.17 -3.34
CA VAL A 28 -7.05 -11.05 -4.11
C VAL A 28 -6.84 -10.87 -5.61
N VAL A 29 -6.92 -9.63 -6.10
CA VAL A 29 -6.80 -9.32 -7.54
C VAL A 29 -5.43 -9.71 -8.07
N GLY A 30 -4.35 -9.33 -7.38
CA GLY A 30 -2.99 -9.68 -7.77
C GLY A 30 -2.75 -11.19 -7.77
N THR A 31 -3.37 -11.92 -6.83
CA THR A 31 -3.30 -13.40 -6.81
C THR A 31 -3.99 -14.04 -8.01
N GLY A 32 -5.08 -13.46 -8.51
CA GLY A 32 -5.71 -13.91 -9.76
C GLY A 32 -4.92 -13.50 -11.00
N VAL A 33 -4.51 -12.22 -11.07
CA VAL A 33 -3.88 -11.62 -12.25
C VAL A 33 -2.49 -12.19 -12.52
N HIS A 34 -1.68 -12.47 -11.49
CA HIS A 34 -0.33 -13.00 -11.73
C HIS A 34 -0.34 -14.36 -12.42
N ARG A 35 -1.42 -15.14 -12.26
CA ARG A 35 -1.58 -16.46 -12.87
C ARG A 35 -2.20 -16.44 -14.26
N ALA A 36 -2.76 -15.30 -14.66
CA ALA A 36 -3.57 -15.23 -15.88
C ALA A 36 -2.72 -15.28 -17.16
N ASN A 37 -1.49 -14.77 -17.13
CA ASN A 37 -0.62 -14.71 -18.30
C ASN A 37 0.85 -14.45 -17.91
N ASP A 38 1.71 -15.45 -17.98
CA ASP A 38 3.13 -15.26 -17.63
C ASP A 38 3.94 -14.63 -18.78
N PRO A 39 4.90 -13.72 -18.48
CA PRO A 39 5.21 -13.08 -17.19
C PRO A 39 4.41 -11.79 -16.93
N TRP A 40 3.58 -11.35 -17.88
CA TRP A 40 2.96 -10.02 -17.84
C TRP A 40 1.93 -9.85 -16.72
N GLY A 41 1.24 -10.92 -16.33
CA GLY A 41 0.34 -10.95 -15.19
C GLY A 41 1.06 -10.56 -13.92
N LEU A 42 2.27 -11.09 -13.69
CA LEU A 42 3.09 -10.73 -12.53
C LEU A 42 3.50 -9.24 -12.57
N VAL A 43 3.92 -8.75 -13.74
CA VAL A 43 4.27 -7.34 -13.93
C VAL A 43 3.08 -6.42 -13.61
N LEU A 44 1.89 -6.75 -14.11
CA LEU A 44 0.67 -6.00 -13.84
C LEU A 44 0.26 -6.09 -12.36
N ALA A 45 0.41 -7.25 -11.73
CA ALA A 45 0.11 -7.45 -10.32
C ALA A 45 1.03 -6.59 -9.43
N TYR A 46 2.33 -6.55 -9.71
CA TYR A 46 3.27 -5.66 -9.02
C TYR A 46 3.01 -4.18 -9.30
N GLY A 47 2.67 -3.81 -10.54
CA GLY A 47 2.24 -2.46 -10.88
C GLY A 47 1.03 -2.03 -10.05
N THR A 48 0.07 -2.94 -9.85
CA THR A 48 -1.12 -2.71 -9.01
C THR A 48 -0.74 -2.51 -7.55
N VAL A 49 0.18 -3.32 -7.01
CA VAL A 49 0.71 -3.16 -5.64
C VAL A 49 1.38 -1.80 -5.46
N LEU A 50 2.24 -1.40 -6.39
CA LEU A 50 2.93 -0.12 -6.35
C LEU A 50 1.95 1.06 -6.44
N ALA A 51 0.98 1.00 -7.34
CA ALA A 51 -0.04 2.04 -7.49
C ALA A 51 -0.88 2.20 -6.22
N ALA A 52 -1.30 1.09 -5.60
CA ALA A 52 -2.02 1.11 -4.33
C ALA A 52 -1.14 1.61 -3.17
N ALA A 53 0.15 1.29 -3.15
CA ALA A 53 1.10 1.82 -2.17
C ALA A 53 1.27 3.35 -2.32
N VAL A 54 1.33 3.86 -3.56
CA VAL A 54 1.37 5.31 -3.84
C VAL A 54 0.10 5.98 -3.34
N LEU A 55 -1.07 5.42 -3.65
CA LEU A 55 -2.36 5.94 -3.18
C LEU A 55 -2.43 5.98 -1.65
N THR A 56 -2.05 4.88 -1.01
CA THR A 56 -2.00 4.76 0.46
C THR A 56 -1.05 5.80 1.07
N ARG A 57 0.09 6.07 0.42
CA ARG A 57 1.08 7.05 0.87
C ARG A 57 0.62 8.50 0.68
N ALA A 58 -0.17 8.79 -0.35
CA ALA A 58 -0.73 10.11 -0.59
C ALA A 58 -1.85 10.46 0.40
N TRP A 59 -2.70 9.49 0.74
CA TRP A 59 -3.83 9.70 1.66
C TRP A 59 -3.47 9.58 3.14
N GLY A 60 -2.51 8.70 3.44
CA GLY A 60 -2.31 8.18 4.79
C GLY A 60 -1.00 8.61 5.44
N ARG A 61 -0.97 8.51 6.77
CA ARG A 61 0.27 8.55 7.56
C ARG A 61 0.94 7.17 7.53
N ALA A 62 2.17 7.05 8.04
CA ALA A 62 2.92 5.79 8.09
C ALA A 62 2.11 4.55 8.56
N ARG A 63 1.17 4.73 9.51
CA ARG A 63 0.27 3.66 9.99
C ARG A 63 -0.62 3.05 8.90
N ALA A 64 -1.09 3.86 7.95
CA ALA A 64 -1.91 3.41 6.83
C ALA A 64 -1.10 2.52 5.87
N MET A 65 0.16 2.90 5.59
CA MET A 65 1.07 2.06 4.81
C MET A 65 1.36 0.72 5.49
N VAL A 66 1.60 0.73 6.80
CA VAL A 66 1.78 -0.52 7.58
C VAL A 66 0.54 -1.40 7.48
N ALA A 67 -0.64 -0.82 7.67
CA ALA A 67 -1.91 -1.55 7.58
C ALA A 67 -2.16 -2.16 6.20
N TYR A 68 -1.91 -1.40 5.12
CA TYR A 68 -1.96 -1.90 3.75
C TYR A 68 -0.99 -3.06 3.53
N THR A 69 0.27 -2.91 3.95
CA THR A 69 1.32 -3.92 3.78
C THR A 69 0.98 -5.22 4.49
N LEU A 70 0.50 -5.13 5.75
CA LEU A 70 0.11 -6.29 6.53
C LEU A 70 -1.13 -7.00 5.95
N ALA A 71 -2.13 -6.24 5.51
CA ALA A 71 -3.33 -6.80 4.88
C ALA A 71 -2.99 -7.49 3.55
N LEU A 72 -2.14 -6.87 2.73
CA LEU A 72 -1.64 -7.45 1.49
C LEU A 72 -0.88 -8.75 1.77
N ALA A 73 0.09 -8.73 2.69
CA ALA A 73 0.86 -9.91 3.07
C ALA A 73 -0.03 -11.04 3.58
N ALA A 74 -0.96 -10.73 4.49
CA ALA A 74 -1.90 -11.71 5.01
C ALA A 74 -2.75 -12.34 3.91
N MET A 75 -3.26 -11.54 2.96
CA MET A 75 -4.08 -12.06 1.86
C MET A 75 -3.28 -12.89 0.86
N VAL A 76 -2.07 -12.45 0.49
CA VAL A 76 -1.17 -13.21 -0.40
C VAL A 76 -0.81 -14.55 0.23
N LEU A 77 -0.46 -14.57 1.52
CA LEU A 77 -0.16 -15.81 2.25
C LEU A 77 -1.40 -16.68 2.42
N ALA A 78 -2.55 -16.11 2.75
CA ALA A 78 -3.80 -16.86 2.87
C ALA A 78 -4.17 -17.53 1.56
N MET A 79 -4.16 -16.81 0.44
CA MET A 79 -4.51 -17.39 -0.86
C MET A 79 -3.43 -18.34 -1.41
N GLY A 80 -2.17 -18.15 -1.01
CA GLY A 80 -1.06 -19.02 -1.38
C GLY A 80 -1.05 -20.36 -0.62
N PHE A 81 -1.41 -20.35 0.66
CA PHE A 81 -1.21 -21.48 1.57
C PHE A 81 -2.49 -22.02 2.25
N VAL A 82 -3.58 -21.27 2.27
CA VAL A 82 -4.84 -21.67 2.93
C VAL A 82 -5.87 -22.06 1.87
N ARG A 83 -5.97 -23.36 1.56
CA ARG A 83 -7.03 -23.95 0.73
C ARG A 83 -7.73 -25.13 1.41
N PRO A 84 -9.06 -25.26 1.28
CA PRO A 84 -9.78 -26.47 1.69
C PRO A 84 -9.33 -27.64 0.81
N GLY A 85 -8.79 -28.70 1.41
CA GLY A 85 -8.35 -29.91 0.70
C GLY A 85 -6.84 -30.15 0.65
N GLY A 86 -6.01 -29.28 1.27
CA GLY A 86 -4.56 -29.52 1.39
C GLY A 86 -3.75 -29.29 0.12
N ASP A 87 -4.37 -28.75 -0.93
CA ASP A 87 -3.72 -28.52 -2.23
C ASP A 87 -3.17 -27.08 -2.31
N VAL A 88 -1.86 -26.95 -2.51
CA VAL A 88 -1.13 -25.68 -2.48
C VAL A 88 -1.34 -24.93 -3.79
N LEU A 89 -1.82 -23.68 -3.73
CA LEU A 89 -2.11 -22.91 -4.94
C LEU A 89 -0.86 -22.36 -5.62
N ILE A 90 0.23 -22.26 -4.86
CA ILE A 90 1.59 -22.12 -5.38
C ILE A 90 2.03 -23.52 -5.80
N THR A 91 1.60 -23.93 -7.00
CA THR A 91 2.23 -25.03 -7.72
C THR A 91 3.70 -24.67 -7.94
N ASP A 92 4.56 -25.67 -7.87
CA ASP A 92 6.03 -25.66 -7.72
C ASP A 92 6.82 -24.99 -8.88
N GLU A 93 6.39 -23.80 -9.31
CA GLU A 93 6.93 -23.03 -10.43
C GLU A 93 7.50 -21.71 -9.89
N GLY A 94 8.74 -21.38 -10.27
CA GLY A 94 9.50 -20.23 -9.74
C GLY A 94 8.77 -18.87 -9.80
N ILE A 95 7.80 -18.71 -10.70
CA ILE A 95 6.97 -17.49 -10.82
C ILE A 95 5.99 -17.35 -9.65
N GLY A 96 5.46 -18.45 -9.10
CA GLY A 96 4.58 -18.40 -7.93
C GLY A 96 5.30 -17.88 -6.68
N TYR A 97 6.57 -18.27 -6.50
CA TYR A 97 7.41 -17.74 -5.42
C TYR A 97 7.77 -16.27 -5.61
N ALA A 98 7.93 -15.81 -6.86
CA ALA A 98 8.17 -14.39 -7.13
C ALA A 98 7.03 -13.54 -6.55
N TRP A 99 5.77 -13.95 -6.71
CA TRP A 99 4.62 -13.20 -6.18
C TRP A 99 4.69 -12.96 -4.66
N LEU A 100 5.33 -13.83 -3.88
CA LEU A 100 5.54 -13.63 -2.43
C LEU A 100 6.36 -12.37 -2.09
N ALA A 101 7.12 -11.82 -3.05
CA ALA A 101 7.85 -10.56 -2.88
C ALA A 101 6.94 -9.31 -2.89
N ALA A 102 5.65 -9.45 -3.23
CA ALA A 102 4.72 -8.31 -3.35
C ALA A 102 4.69 -7.37 -2.12
N PRO A 103 4.63 -7.85 -0.86
CA PRO A 103 4.64 -6.95 0.30
C PRO A 103 5.96 -6.18 0.45
N ALA A 104 7.09 -6.80 0.10
CA ALA A 104 8.39 -6.13 0.14
C ALA A 104 8.49 -4.99 -0.88
N LEU A 105 7.79 -5.11 -2.02
CA LEU A 105 7.76 -4.09 -3.05
C LEU A 105 7.16 -2.76 -2.55
N VAL A 106 6.32 -2.79 -1.51
CA VAL A 106 5.79 -1.59 -0.86
C VAL A 106 6.91 -0.72 -0.27
N LEU A 107 8.05 -1.31 0.11
CA LEU A 107 9.21 -0.58 0.62
C LEU A 107 9.77 0.41 -0.41
N VAL A 108 9.68 0.10 -1.71
CA VAL A 108 10.11 1.00 -2.78
C VAL A 108 9.39 2.33 -2.68
N VAL A 109 8.09 2.32 -2.44
CA VAL A 109 7.29 3.54 -2.24
C VAL A 109 7.49 4.13 -0.85
N ALA A 110 7.72 3.27 0.16
CA ALA A 110 7.91 3.69 1.54
C ALA A 110 9.13 4.62 1.74
N VAL A 111 10.19 4.42 0.96
CA VAL A 111 11.45 5.19 1.06
C VAL A 111 11.47 6.46 0.21
N LEU A 112 10.50 6.64 -0.71
CA LEU A 112 10.45 7.84 -1.55
C LEU A 112 10.16 9.10 -0.72
N PRO A 113 10.70 10.28 -1.09
CA PRO A 113 10.50 11.50 -0.33
C PRO A 113 9.01 11.84 -0.12
N ALA A 114 8.58 12.09 1.12
CA ALA A 114 7.17 12.40 1.43
C ALA A 114 6.64 13.61 0.64
N ARG A 115 7.53 14.57 0.31
CA ARG A 115 7.22 15.75 -0.51
C ARG A 115 6.73 15.43 -1.94
N TRP A 116 6.99 14.23 -2.47
CA TRP A 116 6.52 13.82 -3.80
C TRP A 116 5.02 13.48 -3.81
N PHE A 117 4.43 13.25 -2.65
CA PHE A 117 3.03 12.83 -2.49
C PHE A 117 2.20 13.88 -1.75
N SER A 118 2.77 15.07 -1.50
CA SER A 118 2.09 16.14 -0.77
C SER A 118 1.44 17.12 -1.74
N ASP A 119 0.13 17.31 -1.59
CA ASP A 119 -0.65 18.31 -2.33
C ASP A 119 -0.57 19.71 -1.68
N GLN A 120 0.30 19.92 -0.68
CA GLN A 120 0.42 21.25 -0.07
C GLN A 120 1.03 22.25 -1.06
N PRO A 121 0.41 23.43 -1.25
CA PRO A 121 0.97 24.47 -2.09
C PRO A 121 2.39 24.79 -1.66
N ARG A 122 3.34 24.83 -2.61
CA ARG A 122 4.69 25.33 -2.33
C ARG A 122 4.54 26.78 -1.87
N VAL A 123 4.75 27.03 -0.58
CA VAL A 123 4.77 28.40 -0.05
C VAL A 123 5.84 29.14 -0.86
N GLY A 124 5.39 30.03 -1.74
CA GLY A 124 6.27 30.86 -2.54
C GLY A 124 7.25 31.55 -1.61
N ARG A 125 8.55 31.47 -1.95
CA ARG A 125 9.60 32.26 -1.31
C ARG A 125 9.05 33.68 -1.19
N ARG A 126 8.85 34.18 0.03
CA ARG A 126 8.55 35.60 0.23
C ARG A 126 9.70 36.35 -0.39
N ASP A 127 9.44 37.07 -1.48
CA ASP A 127 10.40 38.04 -1.97
C ASP A 127 10.71 38.99 -0.81
N PRO A 128 11.98 39.18 -0.44
CA PRO A 128 12.32 40.11 0.62
C PRO A 128 11.76 41.47 0.23
N GLU A 129 10.90 42.01 1.10
CA GLU A 129 10.33 43.34 0.96
C GLU A 129 11.46 44.31 0.60
N GLN A 130 11.35 44.97 -0.56
CA GLN A 130 12.22 46.07 -0.92
C GLN A 130 12.02 47.18 0.12
N PRO A 131 13.09 47.63 0.82
CA PRO A 131 12.98 48.76 1.71
C PRO A 131 12.74 50.04 0.90
N SER A 132 11.59 50.66 1.20
CA SER A 132 11.12 52.05 1.01
C SER A 132 11.70 52.90 -0.11
#